data_AF-A0AAV0FU29-F1
#
_entry.id   AF-A0AAV0FU29-F1
#
_cell.length_a   1.000
_cell.length_b   1.000
_cell.length_c   1.000
_cell.angle_alpha   90.00
_cell.angle_beta   90.00
_cell.angle_gamma   90.00
#
_symmetry.space_group_name_H-M   'P 1'
#
loop_
_entity.id
_entity.type
_entity.pdbx_description
1 polymer ?
#
loop_
_entity_poly.entity_id
_entity_poly.type
_entity_poly.pdbx_seq_one_letter_code
_entity_poly.pdbx_strand_id
1 'polypeptide(L)'
;MTVLGRDSPRWKLRMSLIIMNLIFSSIYGCCAQPTNPYFVTKIHRGRRNDLYIRTVVIKHITLPTSIILRDPRGIEWKTNTKVWSDGRTWLTGGWMSLCQRNLVDINDRLVCEFLPREEGEDVAVWHVTTIIPDSA
;
A
#
# COMPACT_ATOMS: atom_id res chain seq x y z
N MET A 1 6.71 40.84 15.60
CA MET A 1 6.77 39.40 15.97
C MET A 1 6.09 38.62 14.87
N THR A 2 6.85 38.02 13.95
CA THR A 2 6.28 37.22 12.85
C THR A 2 6.60 35.77 13.13
N VAL A 3 5.55 34.95 13.27
CA VAL A 3 5.62 33.51 13.46
C VAL A 3 6.18 32.89 12.18
N LEU A 4 7.43 32.44 12.20
CA LEU A 4 7.97 31.59 11.14
C LEU A 4 7.30 30.23 11.22
N GLY A 5 6.47 29.95 10.22
CA GLY A 5 5.75 28.68 10.06
C GLY A 5 6.71 27.50 10.05
N ARG A 6 6.37 26.48 10.84
CA ARG A 6 6.98 25.15 10.81
C ARG A 6 6.54 24.40 9.55
N ASP A 7 6.96 24.87 8.38
CA ASP A 7 6.85 24.08 7.15
C ASP A 7 8.18 23.39 6.89
N SER A 8 8.35 22.24 7.55
CA SER A 8 9.34 21.26 7.10
C SER A 8 8.91 20.77 5.72
N PRO A 9 9.75 20.91 4.67
CA PRO A 9 9.32 20.57 3.33
C PRO A 9 9.00 19.08 3.22
N ARG A 10 7.76 18.75 2.86
CA ARG A 10 7.28 17.36 2.65
C ARG A 10 8.20 16.51 1.76
N TRP A 11 8.97 17.14 0.86
CA TRP A 11 9.97 16.47 0.03
C TRP A 11 11.15 15.90 0.82
N LYS A 12 11.55 16.50 1.96
CA LYS A 12 12.62 15.96 2.83
C LYS A 12 12.21 14.64 3.49
N LEU A 13 10.95 14.56 3.93
CA LEU A 13 10.39 13.33 4.52
C LEU A 13 10.12 12.25 3.46
N ARG A 14 9.63 12.65 2.26
CA ARG A 14 9.51 11.75 1.11
C ARG A 14 10.89 11.20 0.70
N MET A 15 11.90 12.05 0.51
CA MET A 15 13.27 11.60 0.19
C MET A 15 13.87 10.69 1.28
N SER A 16 13.57 10.91 2.56
CA SER A 16 14.07 10.03 3.63
C SER A 16 13.44 8.63 3.61
N LEU A 17 12.13 8.51 3.35
CA LEU A 17 11.48 7.20 3.13
C LEU A 17 12.03 6.49 1.88
N ILE A 18 12.35 7.26 0.84
CA ILE A 18 12.92 6.76 -0.42
C ILE A 18 14.32 6.22 -0.18
N ILE A 19 15.16 6.97 0.53
CA ILE A 19 16.52 6.55 0.87
C ILE A 19 16.47 5.29 1.75
N MET A 20 15.53 5.16 2.69
CA MET A 20 15.34 3.90 3.42
C MET A 20 15.01 2.73 2.47
N ASN A 21 14.00 2.86 1.59
CA ASN A 21 13.64 1.78 0.68
C ASN A 21 14.75 1.45 -0.35
N LEU A 22 15.51 2.44 -0.80
CA LEU A 22 16.67 2.25 -1.68
C LEU A 22 17.87 1.63 -0.95
N ILE A 23 18.10 1.97 0.31
CA ILE A 23 19.14 1.30 1.14
C ILE A 23 18.74 -0.16 1.38
N PHE A 24 17.48 -0.44 1.70
CA PHE A 24 16.99 -1.84 1.74
C PHE A 24 17.22 -2.54 0.38
N SER A 25 16.87 -1.92 -0.74
CA SER A 25 17.10 -2.49 -2.09
C SER A 25 18.59 -2.66 -2.46
N SER A 26 19.46 -1.75 -2.03
CA SER A 26 20.89 -1.72 -2.37
C SER A 26 21.74 -2.65 -1.51
N ILE A 27 21.33 -2.95 -0.26
CA ILE A 27 22.03 -3.93 0.59
C ILE A 27 21.62 -5.36 0.19
N TYR A 28 20.37 -5.56 -0.29
CA TYR A 28 19.90 -6.84 -0.83
C TYR A 28 20.04 -6.92 -2.36
N GLY A 29 21.15 -6.41 -2.89
CA GLY A 29 21.41 -6.23 -4.32
C GLY A 29 20.94 -7.38 -5.21
N CYS A 30 19.77 -7.18 -5.82
CA CYS A 30 19.25 -7.75 -7.06
C CYS A 30 17.74 -7.59 -7.03
N CYS A 31 17.23 -6.55 -7.69
CA CYS A 31 15.88 -6.45 -8.27
C CYS A 31 14.84 -7.41 -7.65
N ALA A 32 14.53 -7.26 -6.36
CA ALA A 32 13.65 -8.18 -5.66
C ALA A 32 12.21 -7.82 -6.04
N GLN A 33 11.79 -8.29 -7.22
CA GLN A 33 10.38 -8.47 -7.48
C GLN A 33 9.81 -9.28 -6.30
N PRO A 34 8.65 -8.87 -5.75
CA PRO A 34 8.05 -9.61 -4.66
C PRO A 34 7.93 -11.09 -5.06
N THR A 35 8.52 -11.99 -4.28
CA THR A 35 8.45 -13.44 -4.57
C THR A 35 7.02 -13.93 -4.45
N ASN A 36 6.23 -13.28 -3.59
CA ASN A 36 4.83 -13.59 -3.47
C ASN A 36 4.01 -12.93 -4.58
N PRO A 37 2.82 -13.47 -4.90
CA PRO A 37 1.90 -12.81 -5.81
C PRO A 37 1.67 -11.35 -5.38
N TYR A 38 1.53 -10.45 -6.34
CA TYR A 38 1.28 -9.04 -6.05
C TYR A 38 0.43 -8.38 -7.14
N PHE A 39 -0.11 -7.21 -6.83
CA PHE A 39 -0.72 -6.34 -7.84
C PHE A 39 -0.36 -4.87 -7.59
N VAL A 40 -0.31 -4.10 -8.68
CA VAL A 40 -0.05 -2.66 -8.62
C VAL A 40 -1.36 -1.88 -8.58
N THR A 41 -1.49 -0.97 -7.63
CA THR A 41 -2.64 -0.08 -7.42
C THR A 41 -2.22 1.38 -7.33
N LYS A 42 -3.20 2.28 -7.27
CA LYS A 42 -3.05 3.72 -7.03
C LYS A 42 -4.26 4.24 -6.27
N ILE A 43 -4.14 5.41 -5.65
CA ILE A 43 -5.28 6.06 -5.01
C ILE A 43 -6.36 6.35 -6.05
N HIS A 44 -7.58 5.90 -5.80
CA HIS A 44 -8.71 6.13 -6.70
C HIS A 44 -9.22 7.57 -6.56
N ARG A 45 -9.26 8.35 -7.65
CA ARG A 45 -9.64 9.77 -7.66
C ARG A 45 -10.98 10.06 -6.99
N GLY A 46 -12.00 9.24 -7.29
CA GLY A 46 -13.35 9.40 -6.74
C GLY A 46 -13.60 8.65 -5.43
N ARG A 47 -12.67 7.80 -4.97
CA ARG A 47 -12.83 6.95 -3.78
C ARG A 47 -11.51 6.75 -3.07
N ARG A 48 -10.97 7.83 -2.51
CA ARG A 48 -9.65 7.82 -1.88
C ARG A 48 -9.58 6.97 -0.62
N ASN A 49 -10.73 6.76 0.03
CA ASN A 49 -10.85 5.98 1.26
C ASN A 49 -10.82 4.47 1.05
N ASP A 50 -11.04 4.01 -0.18
CA ASP A 50 -11.21 2.61 -0.50
C ASP A 50 -10.15 2.15 -1.50
N LEU A 51 -9.60 0.96 -1.28
CA LEU A 51 -8.69 0.32 -2.23
C LEU A 51 -9.51 -0.53 -3.21
N TYR A 52 -9.43 -0.19 -4.50
CA TYR A 52 -10.03 -1.02 -5.54
C TYR A 52 -9.17 -2.27 -5.79
N ILE A 53 -9.79 -3.46 -5.71
CA ILE A 53 -9.16 -4.71 -6.12
C ILE A 53 -9.64 -5.05 -7.52
N ARG A 54 -8.71 -5.14 -8.47
CA ARG A 54 -9.03 -5.53 -9.84
C ARG A 54 -9.60 -6.95 -9.87
N THR A 55 -10.70 -7.13 -10.61
CA THR A 55 -11.41 -8.41 -10.74
C THR A 55 -10.53 -9.55 -11.24
N VAL A 56 -9.50 -9.25 -12.06
CA VAL A 56 -8.51 -10.24 -12.53
C VAL A 56 -7.77 -10.91 -11.35
N VAL A 57 -7.47 -10.15 -10.30
CA VAL A 57 -6.76 -10.66 -9.11
C VAL A 57 -7.66 -11.61 -8.31
N ILE A 58 -8.96 -11.31 -8.28
CA ILE A 58 -9.97 -12.05 -7.50
C ILE A 58 -10.32 -13.38 -8.16
N LYS A 59 -10.21 -13.50 -9.49
CA LYS A 59 -10.51 -14.76 -10.18
C LYS A 59 -9.60 -15.92 -9.76
N HIS A 60 -8.42 -15.62 -9.23
CA HIS A 60 -7.44 -16.62 -8.82
C HIS A 60 -7.34 -16.77 -7.29
N ILE A 61 -8.04 -15.93 -6.50
CA ILE A 61 -7.89 -15.85 -5.05
C ILE A 61 -9.25 -15.54 -4.39
N THR A 62 -9.67 -16.38 -3.44
CA THR A 62 -10.80 -16.06 -2.55
C THR A 62 -10.35 -15.04 -1.51
N LEU A 63 -10.89 -13.82 -1.59
CA LEU A 63 -10.58 -12.76 -0.63
C LEU A 63 -11.30 -13.02 0.70
N PRO A 64 -10.60 -12.95 1.85
CA PRO A 64 -11.25 -13.05 3.15
C PRO A 64 -12.04 -11.78 3.46
N THR A 65 -12.94 -11.86 4.44
CA THR A 65 -13.79 -10.74 4.87
C THR A 65 -12.98 -9.59 5.47
N SER A 66 -11.85 -9.88 6.12
CA SER A 66 -10.95 -8.87 6.69
C SER A 66 -9.52 -9.11 6.26
N ILE A 67 -8.81 -8.02 5.98
CA ILE A 67 -7.43 -8.00 5.51
C ILE A 67 -6.66 -6.95 6.30
N ILE A 68 -5.47 -7.31 6.78
CA ILE A 68 -4.52 -6.37 7.35
C ILE A 68 -3.62 -5.84 6.24
N LEU A 69 -3.59 -4.52 6.08
CA LEU A 69 -2.54 -3.88 5.28
C LEU A 69 -1.36 -3.58 6.20
N ARG A 70 -0.17 -3.99 5.80
CA ARG A 70 1.08 -3.77 6.54
C ARG A 70 2.02 -2.92 5.69
N ASP A 71 2.57 -1.85 6.25
CA ASP A 71 3.60 -1.05 5.57
C ASP A 71 5.01 -1.64 5.77
N PRO A 72 6.05 -1.14 5.09
CA PRO A 72 7.42 -1.64 5.24
C PRO A 72 7.99 -1.47 6.66
N ARG A 73 7.34 -0.66 7.50
CA ARG A 73 7.75 -0.42 8.89
C ARG A 73 7.04 -1.38 9.86
N GLY A 74 6.25 -2.32 9.33
CA GLY A 74 5.48 -3.28 10.11
C GLY A 74 4.22 -2.70 10.76
N ILE A 75 3.81 -1.50 10.40
CA ILE A 75 2.58 -0.90 10.94
C ILE A 75 1.39 -1.48 10.19
N GLU A 76 0.31 -1.74 10.94
CA GLU A 76 -0.85 -2.46 10.44
C GLU A 76 -2.12 -1.62 10.45
N TRP A 77 -2.94 -1.83 9.42
CA TRP A 77 -4.26 -1.24 9.29
C TRP A 77 -5.27 -2.32 8.91
N LYS A 78 -6.28 -2.48 9.76
CA LYS A 78 -7.40 -3.38 9.49
C LYS A 78 -8.31 -2.81 8.40
N THR A 79 -8.67 -3.66 7.46
CA THR A 79 -9.59 -3.36 6.36
C THR A 79 -10.62 -4.46 6.21
N ASN A 80 -11.76 -4.12 5.62
CA ASN A 80 -12.84 -5.05 5.33
C ASN A 80 -13.09 -5.13 3.83
N THR A 81 -13.27 -6.35 3.34
CA THR A 81 -13.63 -6.63 1.95
C THR A 81 -15.11 -6.35 1.73
N LYS A 82 -15.42 -5.48 0.78
CA LYS A 82 -16.78 -5.13 0.38
C LYS A 82 -16.98 -5.40 -1.11
N VAL A 83 -17.88 -6.31 -1.43
CA VAL A 83 -18.35 -6.55 -2.79
C VAL A 83 -19.55 -5.65 -3.06
N TRP A 84 -19.49 -4.90 -4.15
CA TRP A 84 -20.57 -4.02 -4.59
C TRP A 84 -21.53 -4.75 -5.52
N SER A 85 -22.72 -4.18 -5.73
CA SER A 85 -23.76 -4.76 -6.59
C SER A 85 -23.32 -4.93 -8.05
N ASP A 86 -22.32 -4.17 -8.51
CA ASP A 86 -21.71 -4.29 -9.84
C ASP A 86 -20.61 -5.36 -9.91
N GLY A 87 -20.43 -6.15 -8.85
CA GLY A 87 -19.42 -7.21 -8.75
C GLY A 87 -17.99 -6.70 -8.51
N ARG A 88 -17.80 -5.39 -8.29
CA ARG A 88 -16.48 -4.83 -7.94
C ARG A 88 -16.20 -5.02 -6.46
N THR A 89 -14.97 -5.40 -6.14
CA THR A 89 -14.53 -5.56 -4.75
C THR A 89 -13.60 -4.43 -4.34
N TRP A 90 -13.83 -3.94 -3.13
CA TRP A 90 -13.09 -2.85 -2.51
C TRP A 90 -12.66 -3.25 -1.11
N LEU A 91 -11.47 -2.84 -0.68
CA LEU A 91 -11.13 -2.81 0.74
C LEU A 91 -11.51 -1.46 1.32
N THR A 92 -12.20 -1.51 2.45
CA THR A 92 -12.75 -0.34 3.13
C THR A 92 -12.19 -0.26 4.55
N GLY A 93 -11.95 0.97 5.02
CA GLY A 93 -11.25 1.22 6.28
C GLY A 93 -9.74 1.03 6.14
N GLY A 94 -8.94 1.75 6.94
CA GLY A 94 -7.48 1.62 7.02
C GLY A 94 -6.67 2.16 5.83
N TRP A 95 -7.17 2.04 4.59
CA TRP A 95 -6.44 2.39 3.36
C TRP A 95 -5.96 3.84 3.30
N MET A 96 -6.85 4.82 3.53
CA MET A 96 -6.45 6.23 3.48
C MET A 96 -5.45 6.58 4.59
N SER A 97 -5.60 5.98 5.77
CA SER A 97 -4.67 6.19 6.89
C SER A 97 -3.27 5.68 6.55
N LEU A 98 -3.17 4.52 5.89
CA LEU A 98 -1.91 3.99 5.37
C LEU A 98 -1.30 4.97 4.35
N CYS A 99 -2.09 5.42 3.37
CA CYS A 99 -1.62 6.35 2.34
C CYS A 99 -1.12 7.67 2.93
N GLN A 100 -1.87 8.26 3.86
CA GLN A 100 -1.50 9.52 4.51
C GLN A 100 -0.22 9.38 5.33
N ARG A 101 -0.08 8.28 6.08
CA ARG A 101 1.11 8.02 6.90
C ARG A 101 2.36 7.83 6.05
N ASN A 102 2.21 7.18 4.90
CA ASN A 102 3.30 6.92 3.97
C ASN A 102 3.51 8.04 2.93
N LEU A 103 2.81 9.18 3.07
CA LEU A 103 2.93 10.35 2.19
C LEU A 103 2.69 10.01 0.70
N VAL A 104 1.76 9.08 0.46
CA VAL A 104 1.37 8.59 -0.85
C VAL A 104 0.52 9.66 -1.54
N ASP A 105 0.96 10.06 -2.73
CA ASP A 105 0.23 10.96 -3.62
C ASP A 105 -0.67 10.18 -4.59
N ILE A 106 -1.64 10.86 -5.18
CA ILE A 106 -2.58 10.27 -6.13
C ILE A 106 -1.94 9.75 -7.41
N ASN A 107 -0.75 10.25 -7.75
CA ASN A 107 0.02 9.81 -8.90
C ASN A 107 0.99 8.68 -8.59
N ASP A 108 1.20 8.38 -7.30
CA ASP A 108 2.08 7.29 -6.89
C ASP A 108 1.42 5.94 -7.22
N ARG A 109 2.28 4.95 -7.44
CA ARG A 109 1.86 3.55 -7.60
C ARG A 109 2.25 2.79 -6.35
N LEU A 110 1.42 1.85 -5.94
CA LEU A 110 1.65 1.01 -4.79
C LEU A 110 1.65 -0.45 -5.23
N VAL A 111 2.55 -1.25 -4.68
CA VAL A 111 2.53 -2.70 -4.81
C VAL A 111 1.84 -3.24 -3.58
N CYS A 112 0.81 -4.05 -3.79
CA CYS A 112 0.18 -4.85 -2.77
C CYS A 112 0.62 -6.30 -2.99
N GLU A 113 1.45 -6.80 -2.09
CA GLU A 113 1.97 -8.17 -2.08
C GLU A 113 1.11 -9.04 -1.14
N PHE A 114 0.69 -10.21 -1.62
CA PHE A 114 -0.07 -11.19 -0.85
C PHE A 114 0.87 -12.04 -0.01
N LEU A 115 0.86 -11.91 1.32
CA LEU A 115 1.65 -12.80 2.15
C LEU A 115 0.97 -14.17 2.29
N PRO A 116 1.73 -15.28 2.24
CA PRO A 116 1.17 -16.60 2.51
C PRO A 116 0.59 -16.63 3.92
N ARG A 117 -0.56 -17.27 4.04
CA ARG A 117 -1.27 -17.43 5.31
C ARG A 117 -0.52 -18.46 6.15
N GLU A 118 -0.14 -18.11 7.38
CA GLU A 118 0.37 -19.10 8.33
C GLU A 118 -0.80 -19.95 8.86
N GLU A 119 -0.54 -21.23 9.16
CA GLU A 119 -1.56 -22.14 9.70
C GLU A 119 -2.14 -21.58 11.00
N GLY A 120 -3.45 -21.30 11.01
CA GLY A 120 -4.19 -20.81 12.18
C GLY A 120 -4.58 -19.34 12.16
N GLU A 121 -4.10 -18.52 11.21
CA GLU A 121 -4.47 -17.10 11.15
C GLU A 121 -5.69 -16.87 10.27
N ASP A 122 -6.87 -16.48 10.79
CA ASP A 122 -8.07 -16.15 9.98
C ASP A 122 -7.99 -14.87 9.15
N VAL A 123 -6.87 -14.14 9.21
CA VAL A 123 -6.74 -12.82 8.61
C VAL A 123 -5.59 -12.82 7.60
N ALA A 124 -5.87 -12.40 6.36
CA ALA A 124 -4.81 -12.21 5.37
C ALA A 124 -4.05 -10.91 5.64
N VAL A 125 -2.72 -10.95 5.50
CA VAL A 125 -1.86 -9.78 5.63
C VAL A 125 -1.26 -9.44 4.26
N TRP A 126 -1.37 -8.18 3.85
CA TRP A 126 -0.81 -7.69 2.60
C TRP A 126 0.28 -6.65 2.88
N HIS A 127 1.45 -6.86 2.30
CA HIS A 127 2.49 -5.84 2.32
C HIS A 127 2.21 -4.77 1.28
N VAL A 128 2.24 -3.51 1.69
CA VAL A 128 1.99 -2.36 0.81
C VAL A 128 3.25 -1.51 0.72
N THR A 129 3.86 -1.47 -0.46
CA THR A 129 5.06 -0.66 -0.72
C THR A 129 4.76 0.38 -1.80
N THR A 130 5.39 1.55 -1.71
CA THR A 130 5.22 2.61 -2.71
C THR A 130 6.28 2.45 -3.80
N ILE A 131 5.88 2.37 -5.06
CA ILE A 131 6.76 2.53 -6.21
C ILE A 131 6.77 4.00 -6.59
N ILE A 132 7.96 4.59 -6.59
CA ILE A 132 8.19 5.86 -7.28
C ILE A 132 8.51 5.49 -8.72
N PRO A 133 7.78 6.01 -9.71
CA PRO A 133 8.18 5.80 -11.09
C PRO A 133 9.62 6.32 -11.22
N ASP A 134 10.50 5.52 -11.84
CA ASP A 134 11.80 6.02 -12.29
C ASP A 134 11.54 7.37 -12.94
N SER A 135 12.17 8.41 -12.40
CA SER A 135 12.15 9.74 -12.97
C SER A 135 12.78 9.62 -14.36
N ALA A 136 11.93 9.46 -15.37
CA ALA A 136 12.28 9.65 -16.77
C ALA A 136 12.69 11.12 -17.00
#